data_AF-S7XLS9-F1
#
_entry.id   AF-S7XLS9-F1
#
_cell.length_a   1.000
_cell.length_b   1.000
_cell.length_c   1.000
_cell.angle_alpha   90.00
_cell.angle_beta   90.00
_cell.angle_gamma   90.00
#
_symmetry.space_group_name_H-M   'P 1'
#
loop_
_entity.id
_entity.type
_entity.pdbx_description
1 polymer ?
#
loop_
_entity_poly.entity_id
_entity_poly.type
_entity_poly.pdbx_seq_one_letter_code
_entity_poly.pdbx_strand_id
1 'polypeptide(L)'
;MRRRRGARQSSNIFQMLTQQQIMELREAFNILDVNNDTIISKDDLHNFLSTIGNPFSDAEVDEMIEEFGDEISFISFITLIGEKLSALDDEKVIVGALKEFSGDLKNKELNSTDFINMKTLKNYLMTKGDKLTEEETENFLKGSVQNDLVDIKRLTMLIKHGEILVEKAEE
;
A
#
# COMPACT_ATOMS: atom_id res chain seq x y z
N MET A 1 17.45 -21.58 -15.66
CA MET A 1 16.16 -21.27 -16.32
C MET A 1 16.04 -19.74 -16.38
N ARG A 2 16.15 -19.13 -17.57
CA ARG A 2 16.12 -17.66 -17.72
C ARG A 2 14.68 -17.17 -17.63
N ARG A 3 14.32 -16.45 -16.55
CA ARG A 3 13.02 -15.75 -16.44
C ARG A 3 12.91 -14.75 -17.59
N ARG A 4 11.84 -14.87 -18.38
CA ARG A 4 11.49 -13.91 -19.44
C ARG A 4 11.18 -12.58 -18.75
N ARG A 5 12.04 -11.57 -18.94
CA ARG A 5 11.71 -10.17 -18.64
C ARG A 5 10.53 -9.79 -19.53
N GLY A 6 9.37 -9.54 -18.92
CA GLY A 6 8.21 -8.98 -19.60
C GLY A 6 8.59 -7.64 -20.24
N ALA A 7 7.99 -7.35 -21.39
CA ALA A 7 8.21 -6.09 -22.08
C ALA A 7 7.89 -4.92 -21.14
N ARG A 8 8.84 -4.00 -20.98
CA ARG A 8 8.70 -2.77 -20.18
C ARG A 8 7.42 -2.02 -20.58
N GLN A 9 6.41 -2.04 -19.70
CA GLN A 9 5.25 -1.14 -19.76
C GLN A 9 5.59 0.24 -19.17
N SER A 10 6.80 0.75 -19.45
CA SER A 10 7.36 1.92 -18.76
C SER A 10 6.65 3.24 -19.08
N SER A 11 5.78 3.29 -20.10
CA SER A 11 5.18 4.53 -20.61
C SER A 11 3.83 4.91 -19.98
N ASN A 12 3.12 3.99 -19.31
CA ASN A 12 1.81 4.27 -18.71
C ASN A 12 1.81 4.37 -17.18
N ILE A 13 2.87 3.92 -16.50
CA ILE A 13 2.93 3.93 -15.03
C ILE A 13 2.88 5.37 -14.49
N PHE A 14 3.55 6.31 -15.15
CA PHE A 14 3.50 7.74 -14.80
C PHE A 14 2.11 8.37 -15.00
N GLN A 15 1.21 7.74 -15.76
CA GLN A 15 -0.18 8.21 -15.90
C GLN A 15 -1.10 7.63 -14.82
N MET A 16 -0.67 6.59 -14.09
CA MET A 16 -1.44 5.97 -13.02
C MET A 16 -1.27 6.68 -11.68
N LEU A 17 -0.21 7.47 -11.53
CA LEU A 17 0.08 8.26 -10.33
C LEU A 17 -0.23 9.73 -10.58
N THR A 18 -0.83 10.39 -9.59
CA THR A 18 -1.04 11.84 -9.64
C THR A 18 0.28 12.59 -9.47
N GLN A 19 0.31 13.86 -9.89
CA GLN A 19 1.48 14.73 -9.67
C GLN A 19 1.84 14.82 -8.18
N GLN A 20 0.84 14.84 -7.31
CA GLN A 20 1.03 14.89 -5.87
C GLN A 20 1.65 13.58 -5.34
N GLN A 21 1.15 12.42 -5.78
CA GLN A 21 1.74 11.12 -5.43
C GLN A 21 3.20 11.01 -5.91
N ILE A 22 3.51 11.50 -7.11
CA ILE A 22 4.90 11.53 -7.61
C ILE A 22 5.78 12.42 -6.72
N MET A 23 5.26 13.55 -6.24
CA MET A 23 5.98 14.45 -5.34
C MET A 23 6.25 13.80 -3.99
N GLU A 24 5.25 13.18 -3.36
CA GLU A 24 5.37 12.46 -2.09
C GLU A 24 6.35 11.29 -2.20
N LEU A 25 6.28 10.51 -3.29
CA LEU A 25 7.23 9.43 -3.55
C LEU A 25 8.66 9.96 -3.76
N ARG A 26 8.81 11.16 -4.31
CA ARG A 26 10.12 11.80 -4.47
C ARG A 26 10.68 12.28 -3.14
N GLU A 27 9.84 12.84 -2.28
CA GLU A 27 10.24 13.22 -0.92
C GLU A 27 10.66 11.98 -0.11
N ALA A 28 9.87 10.90 -0.16
CA ALA A 28 10.23 9.63 0.45
C ALA A 28 11.55 9.07 -0.10
N PHE A 29 11.74 9.12 -1.43
CA PHE A 29 13.00 8.69 -2.06
C PHE A 29 14.20 9.50 -1.56
N ASN A 30 14.08 10.82 -1.47
CA ASN A 30 15.16 11.69 -0.98
C ASN A 30 15.48 11.49 0.51
N ILE A 31 14.51 11.06 1.32
CA ILE A 31 14.75 10.71 2.73
C ILE A 31 15.55 9.42 2.84
N LEU A 32 15.33 8.47 1.92
CA LEU A 32 16.06 7.21 1.85
C LEU A 32 17.47 7.41 1.28
N ASP A 33 17.64 8.25 0.26
CA ASP A 33 18.92 8.57 -0.39
C ASP A 33 19.79 9.52 0.47
N VAL A 34 20.42 8.96 1.52
CA VAL A 34 21.22 9.72 2.49
C VAL A 34 22.43 10.39 1.83
N ASN A 35 23.06 9.71 0.88
CA ASN A 35 24.27 10.20 0.21
C ASN A 35 23.98 11.18 -0.96
N ASN A 36 22.71 11.32 -1.37
CA ASN A 36 22.21 12.15 -2.46
C ASN A 36 22.82 11.81 -3.84
N ASP A 37 23.14 10.55 -4.10
CA ASP A 37 23.68 10.09 -5.39
C ASP A 37 22.58 9.69 -6.38
N THR A 38 21.31 9.87 -6.01
CA THR A 38 20.09 9.54 -6.77
C THR A 38 19.79 8.04 -6.90
N ILE A 39 20.46 7.20 -6.11
CA ILE A 39 20.30 5.76 -6.05
C ILE A 39 20.18 5.35 -4.59
N ILE A 40 19.12 4.65 -4.21
CA ILE A 40 19.06 4.06 -2.87
C ILE A 40 19.88 2.78 -2.89
N SER A 41 21.01 2.79 -2.18
CA SER A 41 21.88 1.64 -1.98
C SER A 41 21.51 0.85 -0.73
N LYS A 42 22.17 -0.31 -0.53
CA LYS A 42 22.06 -1.08 0.71
C LYS A 42 22.47 -0.31 1.94
N ASP A 43 23.54 0.48 1.82
CA ASP A 43 24.03 1.29 2.92
C ASP A 43 23.03 2.40 3.26
N ASP A 44 22.37 3.00 2.26
CA ASP A 44 21.33 4.02 2.47
C ASP A 44 20.12 3.44 3.21
N LEU A 45 19.65 2.26 2.80
CA LEU A 45 18.53 1.59 3.46
C LEU A 45 18.89 1.19 4.90
N HIS A 46 20.10 0.66 5.15
CA HIS A 46 20.56 0.37 6.51
C HIS A 46 20.66 1.63 7.37
N ASN A 47 21.23 2.71 6.82
CA ASN A 47 21.33 3.99 7.51
C ASN A 47 19.94 4.51 7.88
N PHE A 48 18.99 4.49 6.93
CA PHE A 48 17.62 4.90 7.19
C PHE A 48 16.94 4.02 8.26
N LEU A 49 17.02 2.69 8.14
CA LEU A 49 16.43 1.77 9.11
C LEU A 49 17.01 1.96 10.51
N SER A 50 18.30 2.30 10.63
CA SER A 50 18.93 2.62 11.91
C SER A 50 18.33 3.86 12.58
N THR A 51 17.84 4.83 11.81
CA THR A 51 17.18 6.03 12.35
C THR A 51 15.80 5.75 12.93
N ILE A 52 15.11 4.70 12.46
CA ILE A 52 13.77 4.30 12.93
C ILE A 52 13.80 3.08 13.88
N GLY A 53 14.99 2.61 14.27
CA GLY A 53 15.15 1.56 15.29
C GLY A 53 15.31 0.14 14.75
N ASN A 54 15.72 -0.03 13.49
CA ASN A 54 15.96 -1.33 12.82
C ASN A 54 14.80 -2.33 12.98
N PRO A 55 13.62 -2.04 12.39
CA PRO A 55 12.47 -2.93 12.47
C PRO A 55 12.65 -4.23 11.65
N PHE A 56 13.60 -4.26 10.72
CA PHE A 56 13.87 -5.40 9.84
C PHE A 56 15.25 -5.99 10.12
N SER A 57 15.38 -7.31 9.91
CA SER A 57 16.65 -8.03 9.95
C SER A 57 17.48 -7.78 8.68
N ASP A 58 18.80 -7.95 8.76
CA ASP A 58 19.70 -7.79 7.60
C ASP A 58 19.28 -8.67 6.40
N ALA A 59 18.72 -9.86 6.68
CA ALA A 59 18.21 -10.76 5.65
C ALA A 59 16.98 -10.19 4.94
N GLU A 60 16.05 -9.57 5.67
CA GLU A 60 14.88 -8.91 5.07
C GLU A 60 15.30 -7.67 4.26
N VAL A 61 16.31 -6.92 4.72
CA VAL A 61 16.88 -5.79 3.97
C VAL A 61 17.54 -6.26 2.66
N ASP A 62 18.26 -7.38 2.70
CA ASP A 62 18.85 -8.01 1.51
C ASP A 62 17.77 -8.46 0.53
N GLU A 63 16.72 -9.12 1.00
CA GLU A 63 15.57 -9.52 0.17
C GLU A 63 14.88 -8.30 -0.46
N MET A 64 14.72 -7.21 0.30
CA MET A 64 14.15 -5.96 -0.21
C MET A 64 14.97 -5.45 -1.41
N ILE A 65 16.29 -5.40 -1.30
CA ILE A 65 17.16 -4.85 -2.37
C ILE A 65 17.25 -5.77 -3.58
N GLU A 66 17.30 -7.09 -3.36
CA GLU A 66 17.26 -8.08 -4.44
C GLU A 66 15.98 -7.95 -5.29
N GLU A 67 14.85 -7.53 -4.70
CA GLU A 67 13.60 -7.32 -5.44
C GLU A 67 13.69 -6.17 -6.46
N PHE A 68 14.49 -5.13 -6.18
CA PHE A 68 14.68 -3.98 -7.09
C PHE A 68 15.88 -4.12 -8.03
N GLY A 69 16.82 -5.01 -7.70
CA GLY A 69 18.02 -5.31 -8.49
C GLY A 69 19.15 -4.32 -8.23
N ASP A 70 19.97 -4.61 -7.23
CA ASP A 70 21.24 -3.98 -6.79
C ASP A 70 21.24 -2.44 -6.54
N GLU A 71 20.53 -1.65 -7.33
CA GLU A 71 20.48 -0.19 -7.30
C GLU A 71 19.04 0.32 -7.55
N ILE A 72 18.47 1.00 -6.56
CA ILE A 72 17.09 1.52 -6.66
C ILE A 72 17.13 2.97 -7.12
N SER A 73 17.03 3.20 -8.44
CA SER A 73 16.78 4.54 -8.98
C SER A 73 15.33 4.99 -8.71
N PHE A 74 15.08 6.30 -8.72
CA PHE A 74 13.72 6.82 -8.59
C PHE A 74 12.74 6.24 -9.63
N ILE A 75 13.22 6.00 -10.86
CA ILE A 75 12.42 5.39 -11.93
C ILE A 75 12.12 3.92 -11.61
N SER A 76 13.09 3.18 -11.08
CA SER A 76 12.90 1.79 -10.64
C SER A 76 11.88 1.72 -9.49
N PHE A 77 11.99 2.63 -8.52
CA PHE A 77 11.09 2.75 -7.37
C PHE A 77 9.63 2.99 -7.81
N ILE A 78 9.38 3.98 -8.66
CA ILE A 78 8.04 4.25 -9.19
C ILE A 78 7.53 3.10 -10.05
N THR A 79 8.41 2.48 -10.85
CA THR A 79 8.02 1.35 -11.71
C THR A 79 7.51 0.20 -10.85
N LEU A 80 8.21 -0.15 -9.76
CA LEU A 80 7.76 -1.21 -8.86
C LEU A 80 6.40 -0.88 -8.22
N ILE A 81 6.23 0.34 -7.70
CA ILE A 81 4.97 0.76 -7.09
C ILE A 81 3.83 0.67 -8.10
N GLY A 82 4.04 1.15 -9.33
CA GLY A 82 3.08 1.04 -10.41
C GLY A 82 2.76 -0.41 -10.79
N GLU A 83 3.76 -1.28 -10.86
CA GLU A 83 3.57 -2.71 -11.09
C GLU A 83 2.74 -3.37 -9.99
N LYS A 84 3.00 -3.07 -8.71
CA LYS A 84 2.21 -3.59 -7.58
C LYS A 84 0.76 -3.08 -7.63
N LEU A 85 0.54 -1.80 -7.90
CA LEU A 85 -0.81 -1.20 -7.99
C LEU A 85 -1.60 -1.71 -9.22
N SER A 86 -0.91 -1.93 -10.34
CA SER A 86 -1.53 -2.51 -11.56
C SER A 86 -1.83 -4.00 -11.41
N ALA A 87 -1.08 -4.72 -10.57
CA ALA A 87 -1.33 -6.13 -10.26
C ALA A 87 -2.54 -6.35 -9.34
N LEU A 88 -3.02 -5.31 -8.65
CA LEU A 88 -4.26 -5.38 -7.89
C LEU A 88 -5.45 -5.56 -8.84
N ASP A 89 -6.42 -6.39 -8.44
CA ASP A 89 -7.66 -6.57 -9.17
C ASP A 89 -8.45 -5.26 -9.34
N ASP A 90 -9.40 -5.25 -10.26
CA ASP A 90 -10.32 -4.13 -10.44
C ASP A 90 -11.14 -3.89 -9.16
N GLU A 91 -11.51 -2.63 -8.91
CA GLU A 91 -12.29 -2.23 -7.72
C GLU A 91 -13.54 -3.09 -7.52
N LYS A 92 -14.20 -3.51 -8.60
CA LYS A 92 -15.39 -4.37 -8.54
C LYS A 92 -15.11 -5.73 -7.90
N VAL A 93 -13.96 -6.31 -8.19
CA VAL A 93 -13.53 -7.60 -7.64
C VAL A 93 -13.17 -7.44 -6.17
N ILE A 94 -12.40 -6.39 -5.85
CA ILE A 94 -12.02 -6.06 -4.46
C ILE A 94 -13.26 -5.82 -3.59
N VAL A 95 -14.22 -5.01 -4.06
CA VAL A 95 -15.51 -4.79 -3.39
C VAL A 95 -16.25 -6.10 -3.21
N GLY A 96 -16.28 -6.97 -4.24
CA GLY A 96 -16.93 -8.27 -4.18
C GLY A 96 -16.37 -9.15 -3.06
N ALA A 97 -15.04 -9.23 -2.95
CA ALA A 97 -14.36 -10.00 -1.91
C ALA A 97 -14.60 -9.40 -0.51
N LEU A 98 -14.50 -8.08 -0.35
CA LEU A 98 -14.76 -7.40 0.92
C LEU A 98 -16.22 -7.57 1.39
N LYS A 99 -17.18 -7.64 0.46
CA LYS A 99 -18.59 -7.87 0.80
C LYS A 99 -18.86 -9.20 1.48
N GLU A 100 -18.00 -10.20 1.32
CA GLU A 100 -18.14 -11.48 2.04
C GLU A 100 -18.04 -11.30 3.56
N PHE A 101 -17.31 -10.28 4.03
CA PHE A 101 -17.17 -9.94 5.45
C PHE A 101 -18.37 -9.17 6.02
N SER A 102 -19.30 -8.68 5.18
CA SER A 102 -20.52 -7.98 5.62
C SER A 102 -21.60 -8.91 6.18
N GLY A 103 -21.39 -10.23 6.10
CA GLY A 103 -22.36 -11.26 6.50
C GLY A 103 -22.82 -11.21 7.96
N ASP A 104 -22.10 -10.54 8.84
CA ASP A 104 -22.44 -10.38 10.26
C ASP A 104 -23.42 -9.21 10.51
N LEU A 105 -23.59 -8.29 9.56
CA LEU A 105 -24.39 -7.06 9.71
C LEU A 105 -25.85 -7.21 9.23
N LYS A 106 -26.45 -8.41 9.35
CA LYS A 106 -27.79 -8.77 8.84
C LYS A 106 -28.99 -8.02 9.47
N ASN A 107 -28.84 -6.77 9.90
CA ASN A 107 -29.96 -5.90 10.22
C ASN A 107 -30.39 -5.09 8.98
N LYS A 108 -31.68 -5.24 8.65
CA LYS A 108 -32.38 -4.84 7.42
C LYS A 108 -32.56 -3.32 7.20
N GLU A 109 -32.00 -2.46 8.04
CA GLU A 109 -32.37 -1.03 8.07
C GLU A 109 -31.32 -0.06 7.50
N LEU A 110 -30.09 -0.52 7.28
CA LEU A 110 -29.10 0.23 6.49
C LEU A 110 -28.79 -0.55 5.20
N ASN A 111 -28.17 0.11 4.22
CA ASN A 111 -27.48 -0.57 3.12
C ASN A 111 -26.24 -1.35 3.66
N SER A 112 -26.47 -2.29 4.58
CA SER A 112 -25.50 -3.01 5.41
C SER A 112 -24.54 -3.89 4.61
N THR A 113 -24.77 -4.06 3.31
CA THR A 113 -23.87 -4.79 2.41
C THR A 113 -22.67 -3.94 1.96
N ASP A 114 -22.68 -2.64 2.18
CA ASP A 114 -21.57 -1.74 1.82
C ASP A 114 -20.64 -1.46 3.02
N PHE A 115 -20.92 -2.05 4.20
CA PHE A 115 -20.14 -1.89 5.41
C PHE A 115 -19.67 -3.23 5.99
N ILE A 116 -18.56 -3.21 6.73
CA ILE A 116 -18.02 -4.36 7.47
C ILE A 116 -17.85 -3.96 8.94
N ASN A 117 -18.12 -4.88 9.87
CA ASN A 117 -17.82 -4.63 11.27
C ASN A 117 -16.31 -4.51 11.47
N MET A 118 -15.84 -3.38 12.02
CA MET A 118 -14.41 -3.12 12.21
C MET A 118 -13.73 -4.20 13.06
N LYS A 119 -14.39 -4.70 14.11
CA LYS A 119 -13.80 -5.73 14.99
C LYS A 119 -13.63 -7.06 14.27
N THR A 120 -14.59 -7.45 13.42
CA THR A 120 -14.50 -8.66 12.60
C THR A 120 -13.32 -8.56 11.63
N LEU A 121 -13.20 -7.43 10.91
CA LEU A 121 -12.12 -7.22 9.95
C LEU A 121 -10.75 -7.12 10.64
N LYS A 122 -10.63 -6.35 11.74
CA LYS A 122 -9.41 -6.22 12.54
C LYS A 122 -8.94 -7.60 13.03
N ASN A 123 -9.83 -8.41 13.61
CA ASN A 123 -9.48 -9.77 14.03
C ASN A 123 -9.02 -10.64 12.87
N TYR A 124 -9.63 -10.53 11.69
CA TYR A 124 -9.22 -11.32 10.54
C TYR A 124 -7.80 -10.95 10.08
N LEU A 125 -7.53 -9.65 9.91
CA LEU A 125 -6.21 -9.12 9.49
C LEU A 125 -5.09 -9.47 10.48
N MET A 126 -5.39 -9.56 11.77
CA MET A 126 -4.40 -9.90 12.81
C MET A 126 -4.22 -11.41 13.00
N THR A 127 -5.12 -12.27 12.50
CA THR A 127 -5.10 -13.72 12.79
C THR A 127 -4.93 -14.62 11.57
N LYS A 128 -5.28 -14.16 10.36
CA LYS A 128 -5.29 -14.97 9.13
C LYS A 128 -4.32 -14.42 8.10
N GLY A 129 -3.74 -15.33 7.31
CA GLY A 129 -2.80 -14.97 6.24
C GLY A 129 -1.53 -14.33 6.80
N ASP A 130 -1.05 -13.31 6.10
CA ASP A 130 0.05 -12.45 6.52
C ASP A 130 -0.47 -11.50 7.59
N LYS A 131 -0.13 -11.80 8.84
CA LYS A 131 -0.71 -11.14 10.00
C LYS A 131 -0.15 -9.74 10.14
N LEU A 132 -1.06 -8.78 10.22
CA LEU A 132 -0.72 -7.41 10.57
C LEU A 132 -0.67 -7.24 12.09
N THR A 133 0.21 -6.37 12.55
CA THR A 133 0.20 -5.86 13.91
C THR A 133 -1.02 -4.97 14.14
N GLU A 134 -1.28 -4.63 15.41
CA GLU A 134 -2.37 -3.73 15.76
C GLU A 134 -2.21 -2.35 15.10
N GLU A 135 -1.00 -1.81 15.12
CA GLU A 135 -0.66 -0.53 14.51
C GLU A 135 -0.81 -0.56 12.99
N GLU A 136 -0.31 -1.60 12.31
CA GLU A 136 -0.47 -1.75 10.86
C GLU A 136 -1.94 -1.89 10.47
N THR A 137 -2.73 -2.62 11.27
CA THR A 137 -4.17 -2.78 11.01
C THR A 137 -4.91 -1.46 11.17
N GLU A 138 -4.56 -0.66 12.19
CA GLU A 138 -5.14 0.67 12.40
C GLU A 138 -4.78 1.64 11.29
N ASN A 139 -3.51 1.66 10.87
CA ASN A 139 -3.06 2.46 9.75
C ASN A 139 -3.73 2.03 8.44
N PHE A 140 -3.89 0.73 8.19
CA PHE A 140 -4.57 0.21 7.01
C PHE A 140 -6.06 0.59 6.95
N LEU A 141 -6.76 0.57 8.08
CA LEU A 141 -8.19 0.91 8.14
C LEU A 141 -8.44 2.41 8.27
N LYS A 142 -7.41 3.21 8.55
CA LYS A 142 -7.51 4.66 8.73
C LYS A 142 -8.16 5.31 7.51
N GLY A 143 -9.08 6.25 7.77
CA GLY A 143 -9.81 6.96 6.71
C GLY A 143 -10.92 6.16 6.01
N SER A 144 -11.15 4.89 6.39
CA SER A 144 -12.28 4.06 5.90
C SER A 144 -13.31 3.69 6.98
N VAL A 145 -13.05 4.01 8.25
CA VAL A 145 -13.93 3.65 9.38
C VAL A 145 -14.86 4.82 9.76
N GLN A 146 -16.14 4.53 9.94
CA GLN A 146 -17.17 5.43 10.48
C GLN A 146 -18.04 4.66 11.48
N ASN A 147 -18.16 5.13 12.72
CA ASN A 147 -19.00 4.51 13.77
C ASN A 147 -18.74 2.99 13.95
N ASP A 148 -17.47 2.57 14.08
CA ASP A 148 -17.04 1.16 14.17
C ASP A 148 -17.40 0.28 12.96
N LEU A 149 -17.80 0.89 11.85
CA LEU A 149 -18.07 0.24 10.57
C LEU A 149 -17.06 0.70 9.53
N VAL A 150 -16.52 -0.25 8.77
CA VAL A 150 -15.60 0.00 7.66
C VAL A 150 -16.41 0.15 6.38
N ASP A 151 -16.27 1.27 5.68
CA ASP A 151 -16.88 1.50 4.36
C ASP A 151 -16.08 0.74 3.29
N ILE A 152 -16.73 -0.22 2.62
CA ILE A 152 -16.10 -1.09 1.63
C ILE A 152 -15.61 -0.31 0.42
N LYS A 153 -16.36 0.69 -0.05
CA LYS A 153 -15.98 1.49 -1.22
C LYS A 153 -14.79 2.36 -0.89
N ARG A 154 -14.80 2.98 0.29
CA ARG A 154 -13.68 3.81 0.74
C ARG A 154 -12.42 2.98 0.94
N LEU A 155 -12.52 1.83 1.60
CA LEU A 155 -11.39 0.92 1.77
C LEU A 155 -10.87 0.41 0.41
N THR A 156 -11.75 0.06 -0.53
CA THR A 156 -11.34 -0.34 -1.87
C THR A 156 -10.57 0.77 -2.60
N MET A 157 -11.06 2.02 -2.50
CA MET A 157 -10.39 3.17 -3.09
C MET A 157 -9.00 3.38 -2.49
N LEU A 158 -8.85 3.23 -1.17
CA LEU A 158 -7.57 3.31 -0.48
C LEU A 158 -6.62 2.18 -0.87
N ILE A 159 -7.13 0.95 -1.02
CA ILE A 159 -6.32 -0.21 -1.47
C ILE A 159 -5.83 0.02 -2.91
N LYS A 160 -6.68 0.51 -3.81
CA LYS A 160 -6.35 0.63 -5.23
C LYS A 160 -5.52 1.86 -5.57
N HIS A 161 -5.77 2.97 -4.89
CA HIS A 161 -5.19 4.28 -5.24
C HIS A 161 -4.38 4.93 -4.10
N GLY A 162 -4.28 4.30 -2.94
CA GLY A 162 -3.64 4.87 -1.74
C GLY A 162 -4.50 5.92 -1.03
N GLU A 163 -3.91 6.59 -0.04
CA GLU A 163 -4.50 7.81 0.55
C GLU A 163 -4.53 8.91 -0.51
N ILE A 164 -5.55 8.91 -1.37
CA ILE A 164 -5.95 10.14 -2.03
C ILE A 164 -6.43 11.03 -0.89
N LEU A 165 -5.57 11.98 -0.51
CA LEU A 165 -5.97 13.21 0.14
C LEU A 165 -7.02 13.83 -0.78
N VAL A 166 -8.28 13.41 -0.58
CA VAL A 166 -9.41 14.20 -1.00
C VAL A 166 -9.22 15.43 -0.15
N GLU A 167 -8.60 16.46 -0.73
CA GLU A 167 -8.58 17.79 -0.17
C GLU A 167 -9.98 18.03 0.38
N LYS A 168 -10.01 18.37 1.66
CA LYS A 168 -11.20 18.82 2.36
C LYS A 168 -12.05 19.61 1.39
N ALA A 169 -13.19 19.06 1.01
CA ALA A 169 -14.33 19.88 0.66
C ALA A 169 -14.77 20.55 1.97
N GLU A 170 -14.01 21.55 2.41
CA GLU A 170 -14.47 22.54 3.37
C GLU A 170 -15.32 23.54 2.57
N GLU A 171 -16.58 23.62 3.02
CA GLU A 171 -17.69 24.54 2.68
C GLU A 171 -18.57 24.24 1.45
#